data_AF-A0A2E7RPE2-F1
#
_entry.id   AF-A0A2E7RPE2-F1
#
_cell.length_a   1.000
_cell.length_b   1.000
_cell.length_c   1.000
_cell.angle_alpha   90.00
_cell.angle_beta   90.00
_cell.angle_gamma   90.00
#
_symmetry.space_group_name_H-M   'P 1'
#
loop_
_entity.id
_entity.type
_entity.pdbx_description
1 polymer ?
#
loop_
_entity_poly.entity_id
_entity_poly.type
_entity_poly.pdbx_seq_one_letter_code
_entity_poly.pdbx_strand_id
1 'polypeptide(L)'
;MKNEIDSSQKKLSYPIIFNHAIVKKAEKEGDSKEEVAKTFLSLENFLSQPDVKTYQNNNTVFVVKTNQNTKTSMVIPFNADTRANYVNNIVNAVRKLEQEGIEKIVFSKIQQDMTDVFSAVKDKIGANMRIMKVKDSLLCIIDFSAEGNV
;
A
#
# COMPACT_ATOMS: atom_id res chain seq x y z
N MET A 1 19.72 10.06 3.84
CA MET A 1 19.45 9.82 5.28
C MET A 1 18.11 9.12 5.40
N LYS A 2 17.91 8.25 6.40
CA LYS A 2 16.68 7.47 6.60
C LYS A 2 15.52 8.43 6.92
N ASN A 3 14.77 8.83 5.90
CA ASN A 3 13.47 9.51 6.02
C ASN A 3 12.40 8.47 6.41
N GLU A 4 12.65 7.66 7.42
CA GLU A 4 11.71 6.68 7.97
C GLU A 4 11.53 7.03 9.44
N ILE A 5 10.28 7.13 9.87
CA ILE A 5 9.88 7.55 11.21
C ILE A 5 9.41 6.31 11.95
N ASP A 6 10.14 5.92 12.99
CA ASP A 6 9.75 4.77 13.79
C ASP A 6 8.46 5.06 14.56
N SER A 7 7.41 4.29 14.28
CA SER A 7 6.13 4.40 14.97
C SER A 7 6.19 4.06 16.46
N SER A 8 7.23 3.35 16.92
CA SER A 8 7.48 3.21 18.35
C SER A 8 7.86 4.54 19.02
N GLN A 9 8.32 5.51 18.23
CA GLN A 9 8.75 6.83 18.71
C GLN A 9 7.69 7.92 18.47
N LYS A 10 6.96 7.87 17.34
CA LYS A 10 5.92 8.87 17.03
C LYS A 10 4.88 8.37 16.03
N LYS A 11 3.61 8.42 16.39
CA LYS A 11 2.48 8.21 15.46
C LYS A 11 2.11 9.51 14.74
N LEU A 12 1.89 9.43 13.43
CA LEU A 12 1.56 10.58 12.56
C LEU A 12 0.11 10.53 12.09
N SER A 13 -0.46 11.68 11.70
CA SER A 13 -1.80 11.75 11.09
C SER A 13 -1.76 11.44 9.58
N TYR A 14 -2.91 11.09 8.99
CA TYR A 14 -2.98 10.75 7.55
C TYR A 14 -2.41 11.84 6.65
N PRO A 15 -2.73 13.14 6.83
CA PRO A 15 -2.19 14.18 5.95
C PRO A 15 -0.67 14.26 5.98
N ILE A 16 -0.06 14.04 7.14
CA ILE A 16 1.40 14.04 7.29
C ILE A 16 2.02 12.84 6.57
N ILE A 17 1.42 11.65 6.71
CA ILE A 17 1.91 10.43 6.05
C ILE A 17 1.80 10.54 4.53
N PHE A 18 0.66 11.01 4.02
CA PHE A 18 0.48 11.26 2.59
C PHE A 18 1.50 12.26 2.07
N ASN A 19 1.68 13.38 2.76
CA ASN A 19 2.62 14.41 2.34
C ASN A 19 4.05 13.87 2.30
N HIS A 20 4.47 13.19 3.37
CA HIS A 20 5.80 12.60 3.44
C HIS A 20 6.05 11.59 2.31
N ALA A 21 5.12 10.67 2.07
CA ALA A 21 5.26 9.63 1.06
C ALA A 21 5.27 10.20 -0.38
N ILE A 22 4.40 11.19 -0.67
CA ILE A 22 4.33 11.82 -2.00
C ILE A 22 5.58 12.65 -2.27
N VAL A 23 5.98 13.51 -1.33
CA VAL A 23 7.16 14.37 -1.50
C VAL A 23 8.44 13.54 -1.61
N LYS A 24 8.62 12.50 -0.78
CA LYS A 24 9.77 11.60 -0.87
C LYS A 24 9.83 10.85 -2.20
N LYS A 25 8.68 10.47 -2.77
CA LYS A 25 8.61 9.87 -4.10
C LYS A 25 9.06 10.87 -5.17
N ALA A 26 8.50 12.08 -5.13
CA ALA A 26 8.83 13.15 -6.06
C ALA A 26 10.33 13.53 -6.02
N GLU A 27 10.92 13.65 -4.84
CA GLU A 27 12.36 13.90 -4.67
C GLU A 27 13.22 12.81 -5.33
N LYS A 28 12.78 11.54 -5.23
CA LYS A 28 13.49 10.40 -5.82
C LYS A 28 13.33 10.33 -7.34
N GLU A 29 12.16 10.68 -7.85
CA GLU A 29 11.83 10.62 -9.28
C GLU A 29 12.25 11.90 -10.03
N GLY A 30 12.60 12.98 -9.30
CA GLY A 30 12.94 14.27 -9.88
C GLY A 30 11.72 15.08 -10.33
N ASP A 31 10.55 14.78 -9.76
CA ASP A 31 9.28 15.41 -10.11
C ASP A 31 9.28 16.91 -9.75
N SER A 32 8.66 17.70 -10.62
CA SER A 32 8.39 19.11 -10.41
C SER A 32 7.32 19.33 -9.33
N LYS A 33 7.26 20.56 -8.79
CA LYS A 33 6.19 20.98 -7.87
C LYS A 33 4.79 20.81 -8.47
N GLU A 34 4.66 20.95 -9.78
CA GLU A 34 3.39 20.77 -10.49
C GLU A 34 2.95 19.30 -10.48
N GLU A 35 3.87 18.35 -10.68
CA GLU A 35 3.59 16.91 -10.62
C GLU A 35 3.24 16.45 -9.21
N VAL A 36 3.91 17.01 -8.20
CA VAL A 36 3.53 16.82 -6.78
C VAL A 36 2.10 17.27 -6.54
N ALA A 37 1.72 18.48 -6.99
CA ALA A 37 0.38 19.00 -6.84
C ALA A 37 -0.68 18.15 -7.57
N LYS A 38 -0.39 17.70 -8.80
CA LYS A 38 -1.25 16.76 -9.55
C LYS A 38 -1.44 15.45 -8.82
N THR A 39 -0.40 14.95 -8.15
CA THR A 39 -0.47 13.73 -7.35
C THR A 39 -1.37 13.90 -6.13
N PHE A 40 -1.28 15.03 -5.42
CA PHE A 40 -2.21 15.33 -4.32
C PHE A 40 -3.66 15.44 -4.78
N LEU A 41 -3.91 16.17 -5.86
CA LEU A 41 -5.25 16.31 -6.43
C LEU A 41 -5.82 14.94 -6.87
N SER A 42 -4.99 14.10 -7.48
CA SER A 42 -5.39 12.74 -7.87
C SER A 42 -5.71 11.87 -6.65
N LEU A 43 -4.96 12.01 -5.56
CA LEU A 43 -5.24 11.31 -4.30
C LEU A 43 -6.56 11.80 -3.70
N GLU A 44 -6.79 13.11 -3.61
CA GLU A 44 -8.02 13.70 -3.09
C GLU A 44 -9.25 13.22 -3.88
N ASN A 45 -9.19 13.27 -5.21
CA ASN A 45 -10.23 12.75 -6.09
C ASN A 45 -10.47 11.24 -5.95
N PHE A 46 -9.44 10.49 -5.57
CA PHE A 46 -9.59 9.06 -5.30
C PHE A 46 -10.24 8.81 -3.95
N LEU A 47 -9.85 9.57 -2.92
CA LEU A 47 -10.39 9.49 -1.56
C LEU A 47 -11.86 9.91 -1.47
N SER A 48 -12.35 10.74 -2.39
CA SER A 48 -13.76 11.17 -2.43
C SER A 48 -14.73 10.14 -3.00
N GLN A 49 -14.22 9.03 -3.55
CA GLN A 49 -15.07 7.96 -4.10
C GLN A 49 -15.75 7.16 -2.96
N PRO A 50 -17.04 6.81 -3.09
CA PRO A 50 -17.82 6.21 -2.00
C PRO A 50 -17.37 4.79 -1.60
N ASP A 51 -16.70 4.08 -2.50
CA ASP A 51 -16.16 2.73 -2.28
C ASP A 51 -14.68 2.73 -1.87
N VAL A 52 -14.11 3.91 -1.62
CA VAL A 52 -12.74 4.08 -1.14
C VAL A 52 -12.74 4.33 0.36
N LYS A 53 -11.95 3.54 1.08
CA LYS A 53 -11.73 3.65 2.52
C LYS A 53 -10.25 3.88 2.81
N THR A 54 -9.98 4.49 3.95
CA THR A 54 -8.62 4.62 4.48
C THR A 54 -8.52 3.94 5.83
N TYR A 55 -7.40 3.27 6.07
CA TYR A 55 -7.03 2.84 7.40
C TYR A 55 -5.52 2.99 7.59
N GLN A 56 -5.11 3.10 8.84
CA GLN A 56 -3.72 3.30 9.22
C GLN A 56 -3.28 2.23 10.20
N ASN A 57 -2.18 1.57 9.86
CA ASN A 57 -1.40 0.75 10.78
C ASN A 57 -0.11 1.52 11.04
N ASN A 58 0.11 1.97 12.28
CA ASN A 58 1.32 2.71 12.64
C ASN A 58 1.53 3.92 11.70
N ASN A 59 2.71 4.14 11.13
CA ASN A 59 2.96 5.25 10.19
C ASN A 59 2.79 4.84 8.72
N THR A 60 1.94 3.85 8.46
CA THR A 60 1.51 3.45 7.11
C THR A 60 0.01 3.64 6.96
N VAL A 61 -0.39 4.42 5.95
CA VAL A 61 -1.80 4.56 5.55
C VAL A 61 -2.05 3.71 4.31
N PHE A 62 -3.15 2.97 4.31
CA PHE A 62 -3.63 2.19 3.19
C PHE A 62 -4.91 2.82 2.67
N VAL A 63 -4.89 3.25 1.41
CA VAL A 63 -6.09 3.67 0.68
C VAL A 63 -6.59 2.45 -0.07
N VAL A 64 -7.82 2.04 0.21
CA VAL A 64 -8.37 0.78 -0.28
C VAL A 64 -9.67 1.01 -1.00
N LYS A 65 -9.74 0.53 -2.25
CA LYS A 65 -10.95 0.47 -3.06
C LYS A 65 -11.37 -0.98 -3.18
N THR A 66 -12.58 -1.30 -2.75
CA THR A 66 -13.05 -2.69 -2.71
C THR A 66 -14.24 -2.89 -3.64
N ASN A 67 -14.15 -3.90 -4.50
CA ASN A 67 -15.27 -4.41 -5.28
C ASN A 67 -15.78 -5.70 -4.62
N GLN A 68 -16.92 -5.59 -3.93
CA GLN A 68 -17.54 -6.72 -3.23
C GLN A 68 -18.10 -7.78 -4.19
N ASN A 69 -18.55 -7.40 -5.39
CA ASN A 69 -19.10 -8.35 -6.36
C ASN A 69 -18.03 -9.33 -6.85
N THR A 70 -16.78 -8.85 -6.99
CA THR A 70 -15.65 -9.67 -7.44
C THR A 70 -14.71 -10.04 -6.29
N LYS A 71 -15.08 -9.74 -5.04
CA LYS A 71 -14.25 -9.91 -3.83
C LYS A 71 -12.80 -9.48 -4.02
N THR A 72 -12.61 -8.35 -4.68
CA THR A 72 -11.29 -7.84 -5.07
C THR A 72 -11.05 -6.47 -4.47
N SER A 73 -9.85 -6.22 -3.94
CA SER A 73 -9.47 -4.89 -3.43
C SER A 73 -8.21 -4.37 -4.12
N MET A 74 -8.23 -3.09 -4.49
CA MET A 74 -7.03 -2.33 -4.83
C MET A 74 -6.55 -1.60 -3.59
N VAL A 75 -5.25 -1.71 -3.30
CA VAL A 75 -4.61 -1.07 -2.14
C VAL A 75 -3.49 -0.16 -2.63
N ILE A 76 -3.47 1.08 -2.14
CA ILE A 76 -2.39 2.05 -2.36
C ILE A 76 -1.77 2.35 -0.98
N PRO A 77 -0.56 1.85 -0.70
CA PRO A 77 0.12 2.11 0.56
C PRO A 77 0.91 3.43 0.51
N PHE A 78 0.82 4.21 1.58
CA PHE A 78 1.63 5.39 1.84
C PHE A 78 2.38 5.17 3.14
N ASN A 79 3.70 4.94 3.05
CA ASN A 79 4.53 4.58 4.19
C ASN A 79 5.47 5.72 4.59
N ALA A 80 5.40 6.13 5.86
CA ALA A 80 6.40 6.96 6.52
C ALA A 80 7.16 6.18 7.62
N ASP A 81 6.86 4.89 7.82
CA ASP A 81 7.44 4.05 8.87
C ASP A 81 8.76 3.39 8.45
N THR A 82 9.44 2.76 9.42
CA THR A 82 10.57 1.88 9.15
C THR A 82 10.17 0.70 8.29
N ARG A 83 11.12 0.18 7.52
CA ARG A 83 10.92 -1.03 6.72
C ARG A 83 10.36 -2.23 7.51
N ALA A 84 10.88 -2.49 8.70
CA ALA A 84 10.45 -3.63 9.52
C ALA A 84 8.98 -3.50 9.94
N ASN A 85 8.58 -2.29 10.36
CA ASN A 85 7.19 -1.98 10.67
C ASN A 85 6.33 -2.05 9.41
N TYR A 86 6.83 -1.59 8.26
CA TYR A 86 6.08 -1.59 7.01
C TYR A 86 5.69 -3.00 6.55
N VAL A 87 6.58 -3.99 6.65
CA VAL A 87 6.24 -5.41 6.39
C VAL A 87 5.07 -5.87 7.27
N ASN A 88 5.15 -5.62 8.58
CA ASN A 88 4.10 -6.01 9.52
C ASN A 88 2.78 -5.25 9.25
N ASN A 89 2.87 -3.97 8.90
CA ASN A 89 1.72 -3.14 8.57
C ASN A 89 1.00 -3.68 7.32
N ILE A 90 1.74 -4.13 6.29
CA ILE A 90 1.17 -4.77 5.10
C ILE A 90 0.52 -6.11 5.46
N VAL A 91 1.18 -6.96 6.27
CA VAL A 91 0.58 -8.24 6.71
C VAL A 91 -0.74 -8.00 7.43
N ASN A 92 -0.80 -7.03 8.35
CA ASN A 92 -2.02 -6.69 9.07
C ASN A 92 -3.12 -6.15 8.12
N ALA A 93 -2.74 -5.34 7.13
CA ALA A 93 -3.64 -4.85 6.09
C ALA A 93 -4.25 -6.00 5.27
N VAL A 94 -3.40 -6.95 4.86
CA VAL A 94 -3.79 -8.14 4.09
C VAL A 94 -4.74 -9.02 4.89
N ARG A 95 -4.39 -9.38 6.13
CA ARG A 95 -5.23 -10.20 7.01
C ARG A 95 -6.58 -9.56 7.31
N LYS A 96 -6.62 -8.23 7.47
CA LYS A 96 -7.88 -7.51 7.63
C LYS A 96 -8.78 -7.65 6.41
N LEU A 97 -8.25 -7.46 5.20
CA LEU A 97 -9.03 -7.58 3.98
C LEU A 97 -9.50 -9.02 3.74
N GLU A 98 -8.66 -10.01 4.05
CA GLU A 98 -9.03 -11.43 4.04
C GLU A 98 -10.22 -11.70 4.99
N GLN A 99 -10.17 -11.19 6.23
CA GLN A 99 -11.28 -11.31 7.19
C GLN A 99 -12.57 -10.60 6.74
N GLU A 100 -12.45 -9.56 5.92
CA GLU A 100 -13.59 -8.87 5.27
C GLU A 100 -14.13 -9.65 4.04
N GLY A 101 -13.59 -10.83 3.74
CA GLY A 101 -14.03 -11.71 2.66
C GLY A 101 -13.42 -11.40 1.30
N ILE A 102 -12.31 -10.65 1.26
CA ILE A 102 -11.60 -10.33 0.01
C ILE A 102 -10.69 -11.49 -0.38
N GLU A 103 -10.89 -11.99 -1.59
CA GLU A 103 -10.16 -13.15 -2.13
C GLU A 103 -8.94 -12.73 -2.98
N LYS A 104 -8.98 -11.53 -3.57
CA LYS A 104 -7.87 -10.98 -4.37
C LYS A 104 -7.52 -9.56 -3.94
N ILE A 105 -6.26 -9.33 -3.60
CA ILE A 105 -5.74 -8.01 -3.21
C ILE A 105 -4.68 -7.57 -4.21
N VAL A 106 -4.81 -6.35 -4.72
CA VAL A 106 -3.89 -5.74 -5.68
C VAL A 106 -3.26 -4.51 -5.02
N PHE A 107 -2.02 -4.64 -4.56
CA PHE A 107 -1.21 -3.50 -4.19
C PHE A 107 -0.68 -2.82 -5.45
N SER A 108 -0.94 -1.51 -5.57
CA SER A 108 -0.54 -0.70 -6.71
C SER A 108 0.46 0.39 -6.31
N LYS A 109 1.09 1.00 -7.32
CA LYS A 109 2.13 2.04 -7.15
C LYS A 109 3.31 1.57 -6.29
N ILE A 110 3.66 0.29 -6.39
CA ILE A 110 4.80 -0.27 -5.67
C ILE A 110 6.07 0.15 -6.41
N GLN A 111 7.04 0.66 -5.66
CA GLN A 111 8.36 0.99 -6.18
C GLN A 111 9.25 -0.25 -6.27
N GLN A 112 10.22 -0.24 -7.18
CA GLN A 112 11.09 -1.41 -7.43
C GLN A 112 11.93 -1.82 -6.21
N ASP A 113 12.34 -0.86 -5.40
CA ASP A 113 13.05 -1.05 -4.13
C ASP A 113 12.17 -1.54 -2.98
N MET A 114 10.87 -1.78 -3.22
CA MET A 114 9.95 -2.38 -2.25
C MET A 114 9.66 -3.86 -2.55
N THR A 115 10.26 -4.44 -3.59
CA THR A 115 10.06 -5.85 -3.97
C THR A 115 10.44 -6.84 -2.85
N ASP A 116 11.45 -6.49 -2.07
CA ASP A 116 11.94 -7.24 -0.92
C ASP A 116 11.00 -7.15 0.29
N VAL A 117 10.32 -6.02 0.51
CA VAL A 117 9.22 -5.87 1.48
C VAL A 117 8.11 -6.86 1.15
N PHE A 118 7.66 -6.90 -0.11
CA PHE A 118 6.60 -7.83 -0.51
C PHE A 118 7.06 -9.29 -0.44
N SER A 119 8.32 -9.58 -0.75
CA SER A 119 8.88 -10.92 -0.55
C SER A 119 8.78 -11.36 0.91
N ALA A 120 9.13 -10.50 1.87
CA ALA A 120 8.98 -10.78 3.29
C ALA A 120 7.51 -10.87 3.75
N VAL A 121 6.58 -10.17 3.08
CA VAL A 121 5.14 -10.31 3.32
C VAL A 121 4.66 -11.69 2.89
N LYS A 122 5.08 -12.19 1.71
CA LYS A 122 4.70 -13.51 1.19
C LYS A 122 4.93 -14.62 2.21
N ASP A 123 6.12 -14.63 2.81
CA ASP A 123 6.53 -15.65 3.80
C ASP A 123 5.64 -15.65 5.05
N LYS A 124 4.95 -14.54 5.35
CA LYS A 124 4.10 -14.37 6.53
C LYS A 124 2.62 -14.62 6.27
N ILE A 125 2.14 -14.41 5.05
CA ILE A 125 0.70 -14.50 4.74
C ILE A 125 0.27 -15.89 4.27
N GLY A 126 1.20 -16.73 3.81
CA GLY A 126 0.90 -18.09 3.33
C GLY A 126 0.19 -18.17 1.98
N ALA A 127 -0.23 -17.04 1.40
CA ALA A 127 -1.00 -17.00 0.17
C ALA A 127 -0.14 -16.93 -1.11
N ASN A 128 -0.78 -17.23 -2.24
CA ASN A 128 -0.18 -17.03 -3.55
C ASN A 128 0.02 -15.54 -3.83
N MET A 129 1.28 -15.13 -3.94
CA MET A 129 1.66 -13.75 -4.22
C MET A 129 2.53 -13.66 -5.47
N ARG A 130 2.18 -12.74 -6.37
CA ARG A 130 2.94 -12.43 -7.59
C ARG A 130 3.19 -10.93 -7.71
N ILE A 131 4.40 -10.56 -8.09
CA ILE A 131 4.77 -9.19 -8.44
C ILE A 131 4.84 -9.10 -9.96
N MET A 132 4.14 -8.14 -10.55
CA MET A 132 4.08 -7.92 -11.98
C MET A 132 4.51 -6.50 -12.31
N LYS A 133 5.33 -6.33 -13.35
CA LYS A 133 5.64 -5.01 -13.90
C LYS A 133 4.55 -4.60 -14.89
N VAL A 134 3.96 -3.43 -14.67
CA VAL A 134 2.98 -2.82 -15.57
C VAL A 134 3.47 -1.42 -15.92
N LYS A 135 3.93 -1.26 -17.16
CA LYS A 135 4.60 -0.04 -17.64
C LYS A 135 5.73 0.37 -16.68
N ASP A 136 5.61 1.56 -16.08
CA ASP A 136 6.60 2.19 -15.19
C ASP A 136 6.34 1.88 -13.70
N SER A 137 5.46 0.92 -13.38
CA SER A 137 5.08 0.59 -12.01
C SER A 137 5.11 -0.92 -11.74
N LEU A 138 5.25 -1.30 -10.47
CA LEU A 138 5.00 -2.66 -10.03
C LEU A 138 3.61 -2.76 -9.39
N LEU A 139 2.97 -3.89 -9.66
CA LEU A 139 1.79 -4.36 -8.94
C LEU A 139 2.18 -5.61 -8.15
N CYS A 140 1.64 -5.75 -6.95
CA CYS A 140 1.70 -7.00 -6.20
C CYS A 140 0.28 -7.52 -6.04
N ILE A 141 0.05 -8.75 -6.46
CA ILE A 141 -1.25 -9.41 -6.42
C ILE A 141 -1.13 -10.56 -5.43
N ILE A 142 -2.01 -10.56 -4.44
CA ILE A 142 -2.21 -11.63 -3.47
C ILE A 142 -3.55 -12.30 -3.80
N ASP A 143 -3.54 -13.62 -3.87
CA ASP A 143 -4.70 -14.44 -4.23
C ASP A 143 -4.92 -15.55 -3.20
N PHE A 144 -6.02 -15.45 -2.47
CA PHE A 144 -6.48 -16.40 -1.46
C PHE A 144 -7.42 -17.46 -2.03
N SER A 145 -7.94 -17.26 -3.26
CA SER A 145 -8.90 -18.19 -3.87
C SER A 145 -8.31 -19.57 -4.20
N ALA A 146 -6.98 -19.68 -4.15
CA ALA A 146 -6.24 -20.89 -4.50
C ALA A 146 -6.03 -21.89 -3.34
N GLU A 147 -6.40 -21.57 -2.10
CA GLU A 147 -6.22 -22.47 -0.93
C GLU A 147 -7.32 -23.55 -0.78
N GLY A 148 -8.01 -23.90 -1.87
CA GLY A 148 -9.14 -24.83 -1.87
C GLY A 148 -8.88 -26.22 -2.46
N ASN A 149 -7.65 -26.74 -2.47
CA ASN A 149 -7.36 -28.12 -2.91
C ASN A 149 -6.24 -28.77 -2.07
N VAL A 150 -6.57 -29.21 -0.85
CA VAL A 150 -6.01 -30.42 -0.22
C VAL A 150 -7.12 -31.09 0.59
#